data_AF-A0A349YRY4-F1
#
_entry.id   AF-A0A349YRY4-F1
#
_cell.length_a   1.000
_cell.length_b   1.000
_cell.length_c   1.000
_cell.angle_alpha   90.00
_cell.angle_beta   90.00
_cell.angle_gamma   90.00
#
_symmetry.space_group_name_H-M   'P 1'
#
loop_
_entity.id
_entity.type
_entity.pdbx_description
1 polymer ?
#
loop_
_entity_poly.entity_id
_entity_poly.type
_entity_poly.pdbx_seq_one_letter_code
_entity_poly.pdbx_strand_id
1 'polypeptide(L)'
;MRVIFMGTPDFSVPTLQKLIDAKHEVLAVVTQPDKAKGRGKTVQFTPVKELAVKYDIPVYQPNRIKENEEFYEEMKALNADVMVVVAFGKILPKEILELTKYGCVNVHSSLLPKYRGSAPIQWVILDGETESGVTTMLLDEGVDTGDILLREVIQLDEKETGGSLHDKLSVIGGDLCVETLKQLEAGTVTPAPQGETPTRYAKMLTKDMGRIDFERPAVEIERLIRGLNPWPSAFASLHDKTLKIWDANVVEGDENAKPGEVIAVGKKSFTVMTGEKALEIMEMQLEGKKRMTTEAFLRGYTVKKGEILV
;
A
#
# COMPACT_ATOMS: atom_id res chain seq x y z
N MET A 1 -8.76 27.14 -0.73
CA MET A 1 -8.53 26.59 -2.09
C MET A 1 -9.70 25.76 -2.61
N ARG A 2 -9.94 25.85 -3.92
CA ARG A 2 -10.85 25.04 -4.75
C ARG A 2 -10.08 23.83 -5.30
N VAL A 3 -10.55 22.61 -5.01
CA VAL A 3 -9.79 21.38 -5.20
C VAL A 3 -10.53 20.41 -6.10
N ILE A 4 -9.82 19.79 -7.06
CA ILE A 4 -10.23 18.54 -7.70
C ILE A 4 -9.46 17.41 -7.03
N PHE A 5 -10.16 16.42 -6.49
CA PHE A 5 -9.54 15.27 -5.84
C PHE A 5 -9.53 14.06 -6.79
N MET A 6 -8.37 13.44 -7.00
CA MET A 6 -8.20 12.25 -7.85
C MET A 6 -7.68 11.08 -7.01
N GLY A 7 -8.53 10.09 -6.76
CA GLY A 7 -8.15 8.93 -5.94
C GLY A 7 -9.11 7.77 -6.09
N THR A 8 -8.77 6.61 -5.54
CA THR A 8 -9.60 5.40 -5.73
C THR A 8 -9.67 4.50 -4.51
N PRO A 9 -8.55 3.97 -4.00
CA PRO A 9 -8.60 3.02 -2.88
C PRO A 9 -8.95 3.71 -1.57
N ASP A 10 -9.16 2.88 -0.55
CA ASP A 10 -9.29 3.24 0.86
C ASP A 10 -8.13 4.11 1.36
N PHE A 11 -6.90 3.90 0.87
CA PHE A 11 -5.76 4.77 1.18
C PHE A 11 -6.02 6.25 0.90
N SER A 12 -6.82 6.57 -0.12
CA SER A 12 -7.10 7.95 -0.54
C SER A 12 -8.21 8.61 0.29
N VAL A 13 -9.03 7.83 0.98
CA VAL A 13 -10.25 8.30 1.66
C VAL A 13 -9.93 9.28 2.79
N PRO A 14 -8.95 9.00 3.70
CA PRO A 14 -8.57 9.97 4.72
C PRO A 14 -8.11 11.31 4.17
N THR A 15 -7.39 11.35 3.05
CA THR A 15 -7.00 12.62 2.42
C THR A 15 -8.21 13.41 1.96
N LEU A 16 -9.16 12.78 1.26
CA LEU A 16 -10.40 13.46 0.85
C LEU A 16 -11.18 13.99 2.06
N GLN A 17 -11.33 13.18 3.10
CA GLN A 17 -12.03 13.58 4.34
C GLN A 17 -11.34 14.78 5.00
N LYS A 18 -10.00 14.77 5.10
CA LYS A 18 -9.23 15.88 5.70
C LYS A 18 -9.36 17.18 4.91
N LEU A 19 -9.41 17.11 3.58
CA LEU A 19 -9.66 18.29 2.74
C LEU A 19 -11.04 18.90 3.01
N ILE A 20 -12.08 18.06 3.12
CA ILE A 20 -13.45 18.49 3.46
C ILE A 20 -13.50 19.11 4.87
N ASP A 21 -12.87 18.48 5.84
CA ASP A 21 -12.84 18.94 7.23
C ASP A 21 -12.11 20.29 7.37
N ALA A 22 -11.02 20.45 6.63
CA ALA A 22 -10.25 21.71 6.51
C ALA A 22 -10.94 22.80 5.69
N LYS A 23 -12.19 22.56 5.23
CA LYS A 23 -13.03 23.53 4.51
C LYS A 23 -12.47 23.96 3.15
N HIS A 24 -11.68 23.11 2.52
CA HIS A 24 -11.42 23.26 1.09
C HIS A 24 -12.71 23.04 0.29
N GLU A 25 -12.89 23.79 -0.79
CA GLU A 25 -14.02 23.59 -1.70
C GLU A 25 -13.68 22.45 -2.67
N VAL A 26 -14.07 21.22 -2.33
CA VAL A 26 -13.85 20.06 -3.20
C VAL A 26 -14.89 20.08 -4.32
N LEU A 27 -14.50 20.58 -5.49
CA LEU A 27 -15.38 20.80 -6.64
C LEU A 27 -15.79 19.50 -7.33
N ALA A 28 -14.88 18.53 -7.35
CA ALA A 28 -15.09 17.25 -8.01
C ALA A 28 -14.17 16.18 -7.42
N VAL A 29 -14.65 14.94 -7.49
CA VAL A 29 -13.88 13.73 -7.23
C VAL A 29 -13.76 12.92 -8.52
N VAL A 30 -12.53 12.59 -8.91
CA VAL A 30 -12.22 11.71 -10.03
C VAL A 30 -11.72 10.38 -9.49
N THR A 31 -12.37 9.29 -9.88
CA THR A 31 -12.03 7.94 -9.41
C THR A 31 -12.13 6.94 -10.55
N GLN A 32 -11.53 5.75 -10.39
CA GLN A 32 -11.72 4.66 -11.35
C GLN A 32 -13.21 4.30 -11.50
N PRO A 33 -13.64 3.81 -12.67
CA PRO A 33 -14.98 3.28 -12.88
C PRO A 33 -15.34 2.17 -11.90
N ASP A 34 -16.61 2.10 -11.54
CA ASP A 34 -17.14 1.05 -10.66
C ASP A 34 -16.88 -0.33 -11.27
N LYS A 35 -16.57 -1.30 -10.42
CA LYS A 35 -16.33 -2.69 -10.84
C LYS A 35 -17.33 -3.61 -10.18
N ALA A 36 -17.81 -4.60 -10.94
CA ALA A 36 -18.56 -5.70 -10.36
C ALA A 36 -17.62 -6.54 -9.47
N LYS A 37 -18.00 -6.76 -8.21
CA LYS A 37 -17.22 -7.56 -7.25
C LYS A 37 -18.09 -8.66 -6.64
N GLY A 38 -17.49 -9.82 -6.39
CA GLY A 38 -18.15 -10.97 -5.75
C GLY A 38 -19.02 -11.81 -6.68
N ARG A 39 -19.56 -12.92 -6.14
CA ARG A 39 -20.33 -13.92 -6.91
C ARG A 39 -21.70 -13.41 -7.40
N GLY A 40 -22.20 -12.31 -6.84
CA GLY A 40 -23.50 -11.70 -7.18
C GLY A 40 -23.46 -10.52 -8.15
N LYS A 41 -22.27 -10.11 -8.63
CA LYS A 41 -22.07 -8.97 -9.57
C LYS A 41 -22.74 -7.65 -9.16
N THR A 42 -22.95 -7.39 -7.87
CA THR A 42 -23.41 -6.08 -7.41
C THR A 42 -22.35 -5.03 -7.73
N VAL A 43 -22.77 -3.92 -8.34
CA VAL A 43 -21.89 -2.77 -8.60
C VAL A 43 -21.43 -2.24 -7.25
N GLN A 44 -20.11 -2.22 -7.03
CA GLN A 44 -19.52 -1.60 -5.86
C GLN A 44 -18.83 -0.32 -6.29
N PHE A 45 -19.17 0.76 -5.58
CA PHE A 45 -18.49 2.03 -5.69
C PHE A 45 -17.04 1.89 -5.21
N THR A 46 -16.17 2.76 -5.69
CA THR A 46 -14.85 2.89 -5.09
C THR A 46 -14.99 3.53 -3.69
N PRO A 47 -14.09 3.22 -2.73
CA PRO A 47 -14.12 3.86 -1.42
C PRO A 47 -14.18 5.40 -1.47
N VAL A 48 -13.45 5.99 -2.42
CA VAL A 48 -13.47 7.44 -2.67
C VAL A 48 -14.84 7.93 -3.20
N LYS A 49 -15.48 7.18 -4.11
CA LYS A 49 -16.82 7.50 -4.60
C LYS A 49 -17.87 7.45 -3.50
N GLU A 50 -17.80 6.45 -2.62
CA GLU A 50 -18.72 6.32 -1.48
C GLU A 50 -18.67 7.56 -0.59
N LEU A 51 -17.47 8.07 -0.31
CA LEU A 51 -17.30 9.29 0.47
C LEU A 51 -17.81 10.53 -0.29
N ALA A 52 -17.48 10.67 -1.58
CA ALA A 52 -17.91 11.79 -2.40
C ALA A 52 -19.44 11.93 -2.46
N VAL A 53 -20.14 10.80 -2.68
CA VAL A 53 -21.61 10.76 -2.71
C VAL A 53 -22.20 11.15 -1.35
N LYS A 54 -21.59 10.73 -0.23
CA LYS A 54 -22.06 11.11 1.11
C LYS A 54 -22.03 12.62 1.37
N TYR A 55 -21.12 13.34 0.73
CA TYR A 55 -20.98 14.80 0.86
C TYR A 55 -21.54 15.56 -0.37
N ASP A 56 -22.30 14.89 -1.24
CA ASP A 56 -22.88 15.47 -2.46
C ASP A 56 -21.83 16.12 -3.40
N ILE A 57 -20.61 15.57 -3.42
CA ILE A 57 -19.52 16.04 -4.29
C ILE A 57 -19.67 15.38 -5.67
N PRO A 58 -19.62 16.15 -6.77
CA PRO A 58 -19.66 15.60 -8.13
C PRO A 58 -18.58 14.55 -8.38
N VAL A 59 -18.96 13.41 -8.99
CA VAL A 59 -18.04 12.30 -9.26
C VAL A 59 -17.86 12.08 -10.76
N TYR A 60 -16.60 12.03 -11.20
CA TYR A 60 -16.19 11.73 -12.57
C TYR A 60 -15.46 10.39 -12.60
N GLN A 61 -15.81 9.52 -13.56
CA GLN A 61 -15.22 8.19 -13.70
C GLN A 61 -14.76 7.91 -15.13
N PRO A 62 -13.83 8.72 -15.68
CA PRO A 62 -13.36 8.54 -17.04
C PRO A 62 -12.65 7.18 -17.21
N ASN A 63 -12.98 6.46 -18.27
CA ASN A 63 -12.25 5.24 -18.64
C ASN A 63 -10.78 5.54 -18.97
N ARG A 64 -10.51 6.68 -19.60
CA ARG A 64 -9.18 7.17 -20.00
C ARG A 64 -9.07 8.67 -19.74
N ILE A 65 -7.88 9.12 -19.32
CA ILE A 65 -7.55 10.55 -19.14
C ILE A 65 -6.91 11.12 -20.40
N LYS A 66 -5.87 10.45 -20.90
CA LYS A 66 -5.18 10.84 -22.12
C LYS A 66 -6.12 10.80 -23.34
N GLU A 67 -6.01 11.81 -24.22
CA GLU A 67 -6.84 11.93 -25.43
C GLU A 67 -8.36 11.92 -25.13
N ASN A 68 -8.76 12.56 -24.02
CA ASN A 68 -10.15 12.70 -23.63
C ASN A 68 -10.51 14.19 -23.50
N GLU A 69 -10.92 14.78 -24.62
CA GLU A 69 -11.23 16.22 -24.73
C GLU A 69 -12.44 16.63 -23.87
N GLU A 70 -13.46 15.78 -23.80
CA GLU A 70 -14.64 16.00 -22.95
C GLU A 70 -14.23 16.11 -21.48
N PHE A 71 -13.47 15.13 -20.97
CA PHE A 71 -12.97 15.17 -19.59
C PHE A 71 -12.06 16.39 -19.34
N TYR A 72 -11.21 16.75 -20.29
CA TYR A 72 -10.36 17.94 -20.16
C TYR A 72 -11.18 19.22 -20.00
N GLU A 73 -12.17 19.45 -20.88
CA GLU A 73 -13.01 20.65 -20.81
C GLU A 73 -13.89 20.67 -19.55
N GLU A 74 -14.37 19.51 -19.08
CA GLU A 74 -15.04 19.40 -17.77
C GLU A 74 -14.13 19.83 -16.62
N MET A 75 -12.90 19.30 -16.55
CA MET A 75 -11.95 19.66 -15.48
C MET A 75 -11.54 21.13 -15.54
N LYS A 76 -11.40 21.69 -16.75
CA LYS A 76 -11.06 23.09 -16.98
C LYS A 76 -12.19 24.02 -16.57
N ALA A 77 -13.44 23.67 -16.86
CA ALA A 77 -14.62 24.46 -16.49
C ALA A 77 -14.80 24.59 -14.98
N LEU A 78 -14.32 23.61 -14.19
CA LEU A 78 -14.33 23.68 -12.73
C LEU A 78 -13.47 24.85 -12.20
N ASN A 79 -12.44 25.28 -12.93
CA ASN A 79 -11.56 26.39 -12.57
C ASN A 79 -10.92 26.19 -11.17
N ALA A 80 -10.42 24.98 -10.90
CA ALA A 80 -9.81 24.63 -9.62
C ALA A 80 -8.44 25.31 -9.42
N ASP A 81 -8.06 25.54 -8.16
CA ASP A 81 -6.74 26.08 -7.81
C ASP A 81 -5.65 25.00 -7.91
N VAL A 82 -6.01 23.75 -7.55
CA VAL A 82 -5.10 22.61 -7.43
C VAL A 82 -5.83 21.29 -7.69
N MET A 83 -5.09 20.30 -8.20
CA MET A 83 -5.53 18.91 -8.20
C MET A 83 -4.77 18.13 -7.12
N VAL A 84 -5.48 17.43 -6.23
CA VAL A 84 -4.87 16.53 -5.25
C VAL A 84 -4.99 15.10 -5.75
N VAL A 85 -3.88 14.40 -5.89
CA VAL A 85 -3.80 13.04 -6.43
C VAL A 85 -3.34 12.07 -5.34
N VAL A 86 -4.08 11.00 -5.12
CA VAL A 86 -3.72 9.97 -4.13
C VAL A 86 -4.13 8.61 -4.67
N ALA A 87 -3.15 7.76 -5.02
CA ALA A 87 -3.38 6.38 -5.47
C ALA A 87 -4.46 6.26 -6.59
N PHE A 88 -4.43 7.15 -7.58
CA PHE A 88 -5.45 7.21 -8.63
C PHE A 88 -5.32 6.09 -9.68
N GLY A 89 -4.10 5.59 -9.92
CA GLY A 89 -3.85 4.46 -10.83
C GLY A 89 -4.01 4.78 -12.32
N LYS A 90 -3.94 6.05 -12.72
CA LYS A 90 -3.79 6.48 -14.12
C LYS A 90 -2.66 7.51 -14.21
N ILE A 91 -1.95 7.49 -15.33
CA ILE A 91 -0.98 8.52 -15.67
C ILE A 91 -1.75 9.76 -16.13
N LEU A 92 -1.38 10.93 -15.59
CA LEU A 92 -1.95 12.21 -16.00
C LEU A 92 -1.13 12.76 -17.18
N PRO A 93 -1.80 13.13 -18.28
CA PRO A 93 -1.11 13.74 -19.40
C PRO A 93 -0.76 15.21 -19.07
N LYS A 94 0.21 15.77 -19.79
CA LYS A 94 0.76 17.11 -19.54
C LYS A 94 -0.31 18.20 -19.44
N GLU A 95 -1.31 18.16 -20.30
CA GLU A 95 -2.42 19.12 -20.31
C GLU A 95 -3.24 19.13 -19.02
N ILE A 96 -3.31 18.01 -18.29
CA ILE A 96 -3.96 17.93 -16.97
C ILE A 96 -3.00 18.39 -15.87
N LEU A 97 -1.72 18.00 -15.95
CA LEU A 97 -0.68 18.40 -14.98
C LEU A 97 -0.55 19.92 -14.87
N GLU A 98 -0.65 20.62 -16.00
CA GLU A 98 -0.49 22.07 -16.12
C GLU A 98 -1.82 22.85 -16.01
N LEU A 99 -2.95 22.17 -15.79
CA LEU A 99 -4.27 22.80 -15.90
C LEU A 99 -4.58 23.81 -14.80
N THR A 100 -4.05 23.58 -13.59
CA THR A 100 -4.39 24.37 -12.39
C THR A 100 -3.19 25.20 -11.94
N LYS A 101 -3.46 26.32 -11.25
CA LYS A 101 -2.44 27.27 -10.80
C LYS A 101 -1.32 26.61 -9.99
N TYR A 102 -1.67 25.68 -9.10
CA TYR A 102 -0.73 24.98 -8.24
C TYR A 102 -0.40 23.56 -8.74
N GLY A 103 -0.82 23.21 -9.95
CA GLY A 103 -0.57 21.92 -10.58
C GLY A 103 -1.24 20.75 -9.86
N CYS A 104 -0.64 19.57 -10.00
CA CYS A 104 -1.10 18.34 -9.37
C CYS A 104 -0.22 17.99 -8.17
N VAL A 105 -0.75 18.07 -6.95
CA VAL A 105 -0.08 17.64 -5.72
C VAL A 105 -0.41 16.18 -5.45
N ASN A 106 0.59 15.31 -5.43
CA ASN A 106 0.42 13.90 -5.08
C ASN A 106 0.86 13.60 -3.66
N VAL A 107 0.10 12.74 -2.97
CA VAL A 107 0.47 12.15 -1.67
C VAL A 107 1.07 10.77 -1.92
N HIS A 108 2.39 10.65 -1.75
CA HIS A 108 3.14 9.43 -1.99
C HIS A 108 3.54 8.76 -0.68
N SER A 109 3.27 7.47 -0.52
CA SER A 109 3.47 6.74 0.74
C SER A 109 4.89 6.18 0.88
N SER A 110 5.91 7.02 0.61
CA SER A 110 7.30 6.78 0.98
C SER A 110 8.04 8.09 1.24
N LEU A 111 9.28 7.99 1.71
CA LEU A 111 10.24 9.08 1.78
C LEU A 111 11.00 9.22 0.46
N LEU A 112 10.40 9.92 -0.51
CA LEU A 112 11.03 10.15 -1.82
C LEU A 112 12.40 10.84 -1.65
N PRO A 113 13.40 10.56 -2.51
CA PRO A 113 13.30 9.77 -3.75
C PRO A 113 13.32 8.25 -3.55
N LYS A 114 13.37 7.72 -2.32
CA LYS A 114 13.27 6.27 -2.10
C LYS A 114 11.87 5.75 -2.48
N TYR A 115 11.81 4.55 -3.03
CA TYR A 115 10.59 3.80 -3.33
C TYR A 115 9.60 4.53 -4.25
N ARG A 116 10.08 5.16 -5.33
CA ARG A 116 9.22 5.58 -6.45
C ARG A 116 8.44 4.38 -7.00
N GLY A 117 7.18 4.53 -7.36
CA GLY A 117 6.36 3.48 -7.98
C GLY A 117 5.12 3.10 -7.17
N SER A 118 4.62 1.89 -7.44
CA SER A 118 3.24 1.50 -7.10
C SER A 118 3.03 0.80 -5.76
N ALA A 119 4.07 0.23 -5.14
CA ALA A 119 3.93 -0.51 -3.87
C ALA A 119 4.94 -0.12 -2.78
N PRO A 120 5.22 1.18 -2.55
CA PRO A 120 6.25 1.61 -1.61
C PRO A 120 6.06 1.06 -0.19
N ILE A 121 4.82 0.99 0.30
CA ILE A 121 4.47 0.53 1.67
C ILE A 121 5.01 -0.88 1.93
N GLN A 122 4.88 -1.78 0.96
CA GLN A 122 5.33 -3.16 1.15
C GLN A 122 6.85 -3.25 0.97
N TRP A 123 7.41 -2.56 -0.02
CA TRP A 123 8.85 -2.60 -0.28
C TRP A 123 9.70 -2.08 0.89
N VAL A 124 9.27 -1.03 1.60
CA VAL A 124 10.01 -0.57 2.81
C VAL A 124 10.12 -1.66 3.87
N ILE A 125 9.08 -2.49 4.04
CA ILE A 125 9.09 -3.60 5.00
C ILE A 125 9.95 -4.76 4.48
N LEU A 126 9.81 -5.10 3.19
CA LEU A 126 10.57 -6.19 2.55
C LEU A 126 12.07 -5.93 2.59
N ASP A 127 12.48 -4.69 2.33
CA ASP A 127 13.88 -4.28 2.33
C ASP A 127 14.43 -4.07 3.75
N GLY A 128 13.57 -4.17 4.77
CA GLY A 128 13.95 -4.11 6.18
C GLY A 128 14.32 -2.72 6.66
N GLU A 129 13.72 -1.68 6.09
CA GLU A 129 13.87 -0.31 6.58
C GLU A 129 13.34 -0.21 8.02
N THR A 130 13.90 0.71 8.80
CA THR A 130 13.44 1.03 10.16
C THR A 130 12.51 2.24 10.19
N GLU A 131 12.46 2.98 9.09
CA GLU A 131 11.63 4.17 8.94
C GLU A 131 10.92 4.19 7.58
N SER A 132 9.78 4.86 7.55
CA SER A 132 9.04 5.16 6.33
C SER A 132 8.37 6.52 6.52
N GLY A 133 7.43 6.86 5.64
CA GLY A 133 6.74 8.13 5.75
C GLY A 133 5.89 8.45 4.55
N VAL A 134 5.45 9.70 4.52
CA VAL A 134 4.69 10.26 3.40
C VAL A 134 5.44 11.45 2.85
N THR A 135 5.44 11.56 1.52
CA THR A 135 5.91 12.74 0.81
C THR A 135 4.76 13.34 0.03
N THR A 136 4.56 14.65 0.15
CA THR A 136 3.78 15.40 -0.83
C THR A 136 4.72 15.95 -1.89
N MET A 137 4.34 15.84 -3.15
CA MET A 137 5.15 16.29 -4.28
C MET A 137 4.27 16.89 -5.38
N LEU A 138 4.86 17.69 -6.24
CA LEU A 138 4.27 18.04 -7.53
C LEU A 138 4.43 16.86 -8.48
N LEU A 139 3.41 16.56 -9.27
CA LEU A 139 3.51 15.61 -10.37
C LEU A 139 4.15 16.26 -11.59
N ASP A 140 4.97 15.48 -12.30
CA ASP A 140 5.51 15.76 -13.62
C ASP A 140 5.13 14.60 -14.58
N GLU A 141 5.71 14.59 -15.79
CA GLU A 141 5.44 13.53 -16.78
C GLU A 141 6.09 12.18 -16.40
N GLY A 142 6.97 12.15 -15.40
CA GLY A 142 7.64 10.95 -14.93
C GLY A 142 6.84 10.20 -13.85
N VAL A 143 7.41 9.08 -13.37
CA VAL A 143 6.80 8.27 -12.31
C VAL A 143 7.43 8.65 -10.98
N ASP A 144 6.69 9.44 -10.21
CA ASP A 144 7.08 9.93 -8.89
C ASP A 144 8.41 10.70 -8.88
N THR A 145 8.69 11.47 -9.93
CA THR A 145 9.94 12.22 -10.12
C THR A 145 9.84 13.71 -9.80
N GLY A 146 8.63 14.28 -9.79
CA GLY A 146 8.44 15.71 -9.61
C GLY A 146 8.84 16.23 -8.22
N ASP A 147 8.97 17.55 -8.11
CA ASP A 147 9.59 18.19 -6.95
C ASP A 147 8.84 17.91 -5.65
N ILE A 148 9.60 17.68 -4.58
CA ILE A 148 9.07 17.40 -3.25
C ILE A 148 8.66 18.70 -2.58
N LEU A 149 7.50 18.68 -1.92
CA LEU A 149 6.96 19.80 -1.19
C LEU A 149 7.23 19.63 0.31
N LEU A 150 6.61 18.63 0.95
CA LEU A 150 6.80 18.30 2.37
C LEU A 150 6.97 16.79 2.56
N ARG A 151 7.59 16.41 3.68
CA ARG A 151 7.71 15.01 4.13
C ARG A 151 7.35 14.88 5.59
N GLU A 152 6.77 13.75 5.95
CA GLU A 152 6.60 13.30 7.32
C GLU A 152 7.27 11.94 7.50
N VAL A 153 8.14 11.80 8.51
CA VAL A 153 8.91 10.59 8.79
C VAL A 153 8.32 9.87 9.98
N ILE A 154 8.19 8.55 9.88
CA ILE A 154 7.77 7.70 11.00
C ILE A 154 8.74 6.53 11.20
N GLN A 155 8.86 6.10 12.45
CA GLN A 155 9.52 4.85 12.80
C GLN A 155 8.56 3.68 12.59
N LEU A 156 9.08 2.60 12.02
CA LEU A 156 8.34 1.36 11.83
C LEU A 156 8.38 0.54 13.13
N ASP A 157 7.22 0.00 13.50
CA ASP A 157 7.15 -0.99 14.59
C ASP A 157 7.86 -2.29 14.18
N GLU A 158 8.47 -3.00 15.13
CA GLU A 158 9.14 -4.28 14.85
C GLU A 158 8.20 -5.30 14.18
N LYS A 159 6.91 -5.25 14.53
CA LYS A 159 5.85 -6.10 13.97
C LYS A 159 4.96 -5.36 12.98
N GLU A 160 5.40 -4.21 12.46
CA GLU A 160 4.67 -3.47 11.44
C GLU A 160 4.40 -4.36 10.21
N THR A 161 3.13 -4.40 9.79
CA THR A 161 2.66 -5.12 8.61
C THR A 161 2.34 -4.14 7.48
N GLY A 162 2.23 -4.63 6.24
CA GLY A 162 1.80 -3.80 5.12
C GLY A 162 0.44 -3.12 5.36
N GLY A 163 -0.49 -3.81 6.02
CA GLY A 163 -1.81 -3.27 6.37
C GLY A 163 -1.77 -2.22 7.48
N SER A 164 -1.06 -2.48 8.57
CA SER A 164 -0.95 -1.52 9.67
C SER A 164 -0.20 -0.25 9.23
N LEU A 165 0.83 -0.40 8.40
CA LEU A 165 1.57 0.74 7.83
C LEU A 165 0.70 1.52 6.84
N HIS A 166 -0.08 0.83 6.02
CA HIS A 166 -1.04 1.46 5.11
C HIS A 166 -2.02 2.36 5.86
N ASP A 167 -2.67 1.85 6.90
CA ASP A 167 -3.67 2.60 7.65
C ASP A 167 -3.04 3.82 8.34
N LYS A 168 -1.84 3.64 8.91
CA LYS A 168 -1.07 4.71 9.54
C LYS A 168 -0.68 5.81 8.54
N LEU A 169 -0.08 5.45 7.41
CA LEU A 169 0.37 6.40 6.40
C LEU A 169 -0.79 7.09 5.68
N SER A 170 -1.95 6.44 5.55
CA SER A 170 -3.14 7.04 4.94
C SER A 170 -3.63 8.26 5.74
N VAL A 171 -3.68 8.15 7.07
CA VAL A 171 -4.06 9.25 7.96
C VAL A 171 -3.02 10.37 7.91
N ILE A 172 -1.74 10.01 8.08
CA ILE A 172 -0.62 10.97 8.04
C ILE A 172 -0.58 11.72 6.70
N GLY A 173 -0.81 11.03 5.59
CA GLY A 173 -0.81 11.64 4.28
C GLY A 173 -1.96 12.63 4.07
N GLY A 174 -3.13 12.38 4.68
CA GLY A 174 -4.21 13.35 4.72
C GLY A 174 -3.83 14.63 5.48
N ASP A 175 -3.22 14.49 6.66
CA ASP A 175 -2.76 15.63 7.46
C ASP A 175 -1.66 16.43 6.75
N LEU A 176 -0.66 15.73 6.18
CA LEU A 176 0.42 16.34 5.42
C LEU A 176 -0.09 17.07 4.19
N CYS A 177 -1.08 16.52 3.49
CA CYS A 177 -1.68 17.16 2.32
C CYS A 177 -2.33 18.52 2.65
N VAL A 178 -3.10 18.59 3.74
CA VAL A 178 -3.72 19.85 4.19
C VAL A 178 -2.65 20.90 4.52
N GLU A 179 -1.60 20.51 5.24
CA GLU A 179 -0.50 21.43 5.54
C GLU A 179 0.24 21.88 4.27
N THR A 180 0.48 20.98 3.32
CA THR A 180 1.08 21.32 2.02
C THR A 180 0.24 22.33 1.27
N LEU A 181 -1.08 22.16 1.18
CA LEU A 181 -1.97 23.09 0.50
C LEU A 181 -1.98 24.47 1.18
N LYS A 182 -1.96 24.51 2.51
CA LYS A 182 -1.86 25.76 3.28
C LYS A 182 -0.56 26.50 2.98
N GLN A 183 0.59 25.80 2.92
CA GLN A 183 1.87 26.45 2.60
C GLN A 183 1.98 26.85 1.12
N LEU A 184 1.35 26.10 0.20
CA LEU A 184 1.27 26.49 -1.21
C LEU A 184 0.45 27.77 -1.39
N GLU A 185 -0.71 27.88 -0.72
CA GLU A 185 -1.56 29.07 -0.77
C GLU A 185 -0.84 30.30 -0.19
N ALA A 186 -0.09 30.11 0.91
CA ALA A 186 0.72 31.14 1.54
C ALA A 186 2.04 31.46 0.79
N GLY A 187 2.44 30.64 -0.18
CA GLY A 187 3.70 30.80 -0.91
C GLY A 187 4.95 30.54 -0.06
N THR A 188 4.84 29.73 1.00
CA THR A 188 5.93 29.48 1.96
C THR A 188 6.64 28.15 1.75
N VAL A 189 6.08 27.23 0.95
CA VAL A 189 6.75 25.97 0.58
C VAL A 189 7.58 26.18 -0.69
N THR A 190 8.81 25.68 -0.66
CA THR A 190 9.72 25.71 -1.81
C THR A 190 9.84 24.29 -2.37
N PRO A 191 9.40 24.03 -3.62
CA PRO A 191 9.61 22.75 -4.27
C PRO A 191 11.09 22.38 -4.35
N ALA A 192 11.42 21.16 -3.96
CA ALA A 192 12.78 20.64 -3.91
C ALA A 192 12.97 19.51 -4.95
N PRO A 193 13.91 19.66 -5.91
CA PRO A 193 14.23 18.60 -6.86
C PRO A 193 14.71 17.33 -6.16
N GLN A 194 14.22 16.19 -6.65
CA GLN A 194 14.48 14.90 -6.01
C GLN A 194 15.89 14.33 -6.24
N GLY A 195 16.49 14.61 -7.40
CA GLY A 195 17.67 13.90 -7.89
C GLY A 195 17.39 12.44 -8.28
N GLU A 196 18.44 11.62 -8.33
CA GLU A 196 18.32 10.18 -8.62
C GLU A 196 17.79 9.41 -7.41
N THR A 197 17.01 8.35 -7.67
CA THR A 197 16.53 7.47 -6.60
C THR A 197 17.62 6.49 -6.17
N PRO A 198 17.91 6.35 -4.86
CA PRO A 198 18.91 5.39 -4.36
C PRO A 198 18.34 3.96 -4.26
N THR A 199 17.05 3.78 -4.55
CA THR A 199 16.35 2.50 -4.46
C THR A 199 15.81 2.09 -5.83
N ARG A 200 15.50 0.80 -5.99
CA ARG A 200 14.74 0.35 -7.16
C ARG A 200 13.32 0.92 -7.10
N TYR A 201 12.68 1.04 -8.27
CA TYR A 201 11.25 1.34 -8.31
C TYR A 201 10.47 0.26 -7.56
N ALA A 202 9.60 0.70 -6.66
CA ALA A 202 8.68 -0.10 -5.87
C ALA A 202 7.59 -0.68 -6.79
N LYS A 203 7.91 -1.79 -7.45
CA LYS A 203 7.01 -2.42 -8.44
C LYS A 203 5.73 -2.92 -7.79
N MET A 204 4.65 -2.90 -8.57
CA MET A 204 3.37 -3.49 -8.19
C MET A 204 3.55 -4.97 -7.79
N LEU A 205 2.92 -5.37 -6.69
CA LEU A 205 3.05 -6.73 -6.19
C LEU A 205 2.28 -7.71 -7.08
N THR A 206 2.71 -8.97 -7.07
CA THR A 206 2.02 -10.07 -7.73
C THR A 206 1.70 -11.16 -6.71
N LYS A 207 0.77 -12.06 -7.02
CA LYS A 207 0.48 -13.20 -6.14
C LYS A 207 1.72 -14.06 -5.90
N ASP A 208 2.51 -14.29 -6.94
CA ASP A 208 3.68 -15.18 -6.87
C ASP A 208 4.78 -14.65 -5.93
N MET A 209 4.84 -13.33 -5.69
CA MET A 209 5.74 -12.76 -4.67
C MET A 209 5.46 -13.29 -3.27
N GLY A 210 4.24 -13.74 -2.99
CA GLY A 210 3.87 -14.34 -1.72
C GLY A 210 4.43 -15.74 -1.49
N ARG A 211 4.92 -16.41 -2.53
CA ARG A 211 5.45 -17.77 -2.36
C ARG A 211 6.71 -17.73 -1.51
N ILE A 212 6.69 -18.45 -0.40
CA ILE A 212 7.83 -18.57 0.49
C ILE A 212 8.87 -19.46 -0.18
N ASP A 213 10.11 -18.97 -0.19
CA ASP A 213 11.29 -19.75 -0.50
C ASP A 213 12.04 -19.99 0.81
N PHE A 214 11.93 -21.21 1.35
CA PHE A 214 12.54 -21.56 2.63
C PHE A 214 14.08 -21.59 2.56
N GLU A 215 14.69 -21.61 1.38
CA GLU A 215 16.15 -21.48 1.23
C GLU A 215 16.67 -20.08 1.63
N ARG A 216 15.77 -19.09 1.77
CA ARG A 216 16.14 -17.75 2.23
C ARG A 216 16.31 -17.70 3.76
N PRO A 217 17.06 -16.72 4.30
CA PRO A 217 17.15 -16.48 5.74
C PRO A 217 15.79 -16.22 6.38
N ALA A 218 15.56 -16.73 7.59
CA ALA A 218 14.31 -16.55 8.33
C ALA A 218 13.91 -15.07 8.48
N VAL A 219 14.87 -14.17 8.65
CA VAL A 219 14.61 -12.72 8.76
C VAL A 219 14.01 -12.12 7.48
N GLU A 220 14.42 -12.61 6.31
CA GLU A 220 13.87 -12.13 5.04
C GLU A 220 12.44 -12.66 4.82
N ILE A 221 12.20 -13.92 5.20
CA ILE A 221 10.87 -14.53 5.11
C ILE A 221 9.91 -13.90 6.14
N GLU A 222 10.39 -13.56 7.33
CA GLU A 222 9.59 -12.86 8.35
C GLU A 222 9.13 -11.47 7.84
N ARG A 223 10.04 -10.72 7.20
CA ARG A 223 9.69 -9.47 6.51
C ARG A 223 8.73 -9.69 5.35
N LEU A 224 8.87 -10.78 4.59
CA LEU A 224 7.93 -11.17 3.54
C LEU A 224 6.52 -11.39 4.11
N ILE A 225 6.42 -12.12 5.23
CA ILE A 225 5.16 -12.39 5.92
C ILE A 225 4.48 -11.09 6.34
N ARG A 226 5.21 -10.17 6.99
CA ARG A 226 4.66 -8.88 7.43
C ARG A 226 4.36 -7.93 6.27
N GLY A 227 5.30 -7.77 5.34
CA GLY A 227 5.21 -6.82 4.22
C GLY A 227 4.08 -7.16 3.25
N LEU A 228 3.77 -8.44 3.06
CA LEU A 228 2.70 -8.91 2.18
C LEU A 228 1.37 -9.18 2.93
N ASN A 229 1.26 -8.80 4.21
CA ASN A 229 0.03 -8.87 4.99
C ASN A 229 -0.72 -7.53 4.88
N PRO A 230 -1.97 -7.47 4.35
CA PRO A 230 -2.86 -8.61 4.10
C PRO A 230 -2.76 -9.24 2.71
N TRP A 231 -2.20 -8.52 1.72
CA TRP A 231 -2.13 -8.95 0.33
C TRP A 231 -0.72 -8.79 -0.25
N PRO A 232 -0.24 -9.76 -1.07
CA PRO A 232 -0.86 -11.03 -1.50
C PRO A 232 -0.88 -12.16 -0.46
N SER A 233 -0.39 -11.91 0.75
CA SER A 233 -0.07 -12.89 1.81
C SER A 233 1.16 -13.74 1.45
N ALA A 234 2.01 -14.04 2.43
CA ALA A 234 3.03 -15.07 2.29
C ALA A 234 2.41 -16.46 2.40
N PHE A 235 2.84 -17.42 1.58
CA PHE A 235 2.28 -18.76 1.55
C PHE A 235 3.28 -19.85 1.17
N ALA A 236 3.01 -21.05 1.65
CA ALA A 236 3.67 -22.30 1.31
C ALA A 236 2.59 -23.39 1.06
N SER A 237 3.02 -24.63 0.85
CA SER A 237 2.19 -25.82 0.73
C SER A 237 2.35 -26.74 1.94
N LEU A 238 1.24 -27.23 2.47
CA LEU A 238 1.19 -28.28 3.49
C LEU A 238 0.15 -29.33 3.09
N HIS A 239 0.60 -30.56 2.82
CA HIS A 239 -0.26 -31.65 2.33
C HIS A 239 -1.07 -31.25 1.07
N ASP A 240 -0.38 -30.72 0.06
CA ASP A 240 -0.94 -30.25 -1.23
C ASP A 240 -1.98 -29.13 -1.11
N LYS A 241 -2.04 -28.45 0.03
CA LYS A 241 -2.93 -27.32 0.27
C LYS A 241 -2.15 -26.06 0.51
N THR A 242 -2.68 -24.95 -0.01
CA THR A 242 -2.11 -23.63 0.26
C THR A 242 -2.19 -23.32 1.75
N LEU A 243 -1.05 -23.04 2.36
CA LEU A 243 -0.92 -22.57 3.74
C LEU A 243 -0.40 -21.13 3.71
N LYS A 244 -1.27 -20.16 4.00
CA LYS A 244 -0.84 -18.79 4.22
C LYS A 244 -0.28 -18.63 5.63
N ILE A 245 0.79 -17.85 5.76
CA ILE A 245 1.43 -17.51 7.02
C ILE A 245 1.19 -16.02 7.26
N TRP A 246 0.70 -15.68 8.44
CA TRP A 246 0.28 -14.33 8.80
C TRP A 246 1.14 -13.69 9.89
N ASP A 247 1.72 -14.52 10.76
CA ASP A 247 2.63 -14.10 11.81
C ASP A 247 3.66 -15.21 12.09
N ALA A 248 4.91 -14.79 12.24
CA ALA A 248 6.03 -15.67 12.58
C ALA A 248 7.11 -14.90 13.35
N ASN A 249 7.91 -15.64 14.11
CA ASN A 249 9.11 -15.12 14.77
C ASN A 249 10.36 -15.79 14.21
N VAL A 250 11.47 -15.04 14.15
CA VAL A 250 12.78 -15.62 13.88
C VAL A 250 13.32 -16.22 15.17
N VAL A 251 13.69 -17.50 15.11
CA VAL A 251 14.24 -18.26 16.25
C VAL A 251 15.46 -19.06 15.80
N GLU A 252 16.25 -19.55 16.75
CA GLU A 252 17.38 -20.44 16.42
C GLU A 252 16.90 -21.73 15.75
N GLY A 253 17.67 -22.19 14.76
CA GLY A 253 17.34 -23.36 13.94
C GLY A 253 18.05 -24.64 14.38
N ASP A 254 17.92 -25.67 13.55
CA ASP A 254 18.72 -26.91 13.63
C ASP A 254 19.53 -27.02 12.34
N GLU A 255 20.85 -26.86 12.43
CA GLU A 255 21.76 -26.87 11.26
C GLU A 255 21.75 -28.20 10.49
N ASN A 256 21.20 -29.27 11.07
CA ASN A 256 21.07 -30.56 10.40
C ASN A 256 19.73 -30.74 9.66
N ALA A 257 18.76 -29.84 9.89
CA ALA A 257 17.46 -29.88 9.24
C ALA A 257 17.51 -29.18 7.89
N LYS A 258 16.63 -29.59 6.98
CA LYS A 258 16.56 -29.00 5.64
C LYS A 258 15.63 -27.77 5.63
N PRO A 259 15.91 -26.76 4.80
CA PRO A 259 14.94 -25.70 4.52
C PRO A 259 13.53 -26.25 4.22
N GLY A 260 12.52 -25.70 4.89
CA GLY A 260 11.13 -26.15 4.81
C GLY A 260 10.77 -27.26 5.80
N GLU A 261 11.73 -27.88 6.48
CA GLU A 261 11.46 -28.95 7.45
C GLU A 261 10.89 -28.41 8.77
N VAL A 262 9.82 -29.02 9.26
CA VAL A 262 9.29 -28.78 10.60
C VAL A 262 10.23 -29.40 11.63
N ILE A 263 10.96 -28.58 12.39
CA ILE A 263 11.97 -29.04 13.36
C ILE A 263 11.43 -29.20 14.79
N ALA A 264 10.33 -28.52 15.10
CA ALA A 264 9.67 -28.59 16.40
C ALA A 264 8.17 -28.33 16.26
N VAL A 265 7.36 -29.03 17.06
CA VAL A 265 5.91 -28.79 17.17
C VAL A 265 5.59 -28.60 18.66
N GLY A 266 5.21 -27.37 19.01
CA GLY A 266 4.80 -26.99 20.35
C GLY A 266 3.29 -27.00 20.52
N LYS A 267 2.82 -26.53 21.67
CA LYS A 267 1.37 -26.35 21.91
C LYS A 267 0.81 -25.14 21.15
N LYS A 268 1.60 -24.07 21.03
CA LYS A 268 1.15 -22.77 20.51
C LYS A 268 1.63 -22.46 19.09
N SER A 269 2.70 -23.11 18.67
CA SER A 269 3.46 -22.83 17.45
C SER A 269 4.10 -24.12 16.92
N PHE A 270 4.57 -24.09 15.69
CA PHE A 270 5.57 -25.03 15.20
C PHE A 270 6.67 -24.25 14.48
N THR A 271 7.85 -24.85 14.39
CA THR A 271 9.05 -24.19 13.88
C THR A 271 9.49 -24.85 12.59
N VAL A 272 9.75 -24.05 11.56
CA VAL A 272 10.17 -24.49 10.24
C VAL A 272 11.59 -23.98 9.97
N MET A 273 12.49 -24.89 9.62
CA MET A 273 13.86 -24.54 9.26
C MET A 273 13.88 -23.73 7.96
N THR A 274 14.81 -22.78 7.88
CA THR A 274 15.04 -21.96 6.68
C THR A 274 16.50 -22.06 6.26
N GLY A 275 16.95 -21.30 5.25
CA GLY A 275 18.36 -21.28 4.85
C GLY A 275 19.30 -20.78 5.96
N GLU A 276 18.81 -19.91 6.83
CA GLU A 276 19.52 -19.44 8.02
C GLU A 276 18.51 -19.17 9.14
N LYS A 277 18.75 -19.74 10.32
CA LYS A 277 17.78 -19.74 11.44
C LYS A 277 16.45 -20.41 11.06
N ALA A 278 15.44 -20.29 11.91
CA ALA A 278 14.14 -20.90 11.70
C ALA A 278 12.99 -19.90 11.94
N LEU A 279 11.81 -20.25 11.41
CA LEU A 279 10.58 -19.51 11.59
C LEU A 279 9.67 -20.25 12.57
N GLU A 280 9.36 -19.63 13.70
CA GLU A 280 8.29 -20.06 14.58
C GLU A 280 6.96 -19.49 14.07
N ILE A 281 6.07 -20.36 13.58
CA ILE A 281 4.81 -19.95 12.97
C ILE A 281 3.73 -19.77 14.03
N MET A 282 3.19 -18.56 14.13
CA MET A 282 2.25 -18.14 15.19
C MET A 282 0.81 -18.02 14.68
N GLU A 283 0.63 -17.60 13.43
CA GLU A 283 -0.68 -17.42 12.83
C GLU A 283 -0.71 -17.82 11.35
N MET A 284 -1.78 -18.49 10.93
CA MET A 284 -1.85 -19.11 9.61
C MET A 284 -3.27 -19.29 9.09
N GLN A 285 -3.38 -19.63 7.81
CA GLN A 285 -4.63 -19.98 7.15
C GLN A 285 -4.41 -21.08 6.12
N LEU A 286 -4.86 -22.28 6.44
CA LEU A 286 -4.93 -23.37 5.47
C LEU A 286 -6.08 -23.14 4.47
N GLU A 287 -5.92 -23.63 3.26
CA GLU A 287 -6.93 -23.59 2.20
C GLU A 287 -8.32 -24.02 2.69
N GLY A 288 -9.32 -23.19 2.40
CA GLY A 288 -10.71 -23.40 2.83
C GLY A 288 -10.99 -23.15 4.32
N LYS A 289 -10.00 -22.70 5.10
CA LYS A 289 -10.16 -22.34 6.52
C LYS A 289 -10.10 -20.83 6.74
N LYS A 290 -10.54 -20.40 7.93
CA LYS A 290 -10.34 -19.03 8.42
C LYS A 290 -8.90 -18.87 8.89
N ARG A 291 -8.38 -17.64 8.86
CA ARG A 291 -7.16 -17.24 9.58
C ARG A 291 -7.32 -17.56 11.06
N MET A 292 -6.31 -18.18 11.66
CA MET A 292 -6.32 -18.62 13.06
C MET A 292 -4.91 -18.75 13.63
N THR A 293 -4.81 -18.76 14.96
CA THR A 293 -3.54 -19.06 15.65
C THR A 293 -3.09 -20.49 15.37
N THR A 294 -1.78 -20.72 15.39
CA THR A 294 -1.21 -22.07 15.23
C THR A 294 -1.70 -23.00 16.35
N GLU A 295 -1.89 -22.52 17.58
CA GLU A 295 -2.53 -23.29 18.66
C GLU A 295 -3.91 -23.85 18.26
N ALA A 296 -4.78 -22.99 17.69
CA ALA A 296 -6.11 -23.39 17.29
C ALA A 296 -6.07 -24.40 16.13
N PHE A 297 -5.13 -24.22 15.21
CA PHE A 297 -4.89 -25.13 14.10
C PHE A 297 -4.46 -26.53 14.59
N LEU A 298 -3.48 -26.59 15.50
CA LEU A 298 -2.91 -27.84 16.02
C LEU A 298 -3.89 -28.69 16.85
N ARG A 299 -4.99 -28.12 17.33
CA ARG A 299 -6.07 -28.89 18.01
C ARG A 299 -6.88 -29.76 17.04
N GLY A 300 -6.94 -29.41 15.77
CA GLY A 300 -7.75 -30.09 14.76
C GLY A 300 -6.97 -30.59 13.55
N TYR A 301 -5.69 -30.24 13.44
CA TYR A 301 -4.81 -30.62 12.34
C TYR A 301 -3.45 -31.06 12.87
N THR A 302 -2.99 -32.22 12.42
CA THR A 302 -1.69 -32.76 12.85
C THR A 302 -0.60 -32.25 11.91
N VAL A 303 0.42 -31.63 12.51
CA VAL A 303 1.73 -31.36 11.88
C VAL A 303 2.75 -32.14 12.68
N LYS A 304 3.68 -32.83 12.01
CA LYS A 304 4.72 -33.64 12.65
C LYS A 304 6.10 -33.05 12.37
N LYS A 305 7.02 -33.26 13.32
CA LYS A 305 8.44 -33.04 13.08
C LYS A 305 8.90 -33.88 11.88
N GLY A 306 9.68 -33.28 10.99
CA GLY A 306 10.17 -33.89 9.75
C GLY A 306 9.25 -33.72 8.53
N GLU A 307 8.05 -33.15 8.70
CA GLU A 307 7.22 -32.74 7.54
C GLU A 307 7.89 -31.57 6.81
N ILE A 308 7.73 -31.50 5.49
CA ILE A 308 8.31 -30.45 4.65
C ILE A 308 7.20 -29.52 4.14
N LEU A 309 7.36 -28.22 4.38
CA LEU A 309 6.62 -27.16 3.71
C LEU A 309 7.36 -26.76 2.43
N VAL A 310 6.62 -26.55 1.35
CA VAL A 310 7.15 -26.25 0.00
C VAL A 310 6.61 -24.94 -0.55
#